data_AF-A0A260BQA2-F1
#
_entry.id   AF-A0A260BQA2-F1
#
_cell.length_a   1.000
_cell.length_b   1.000
_cell.length_c   1.000
_cell.angle_alpha   90.00
_cell.angle_beta   90.00
_cell.angle_gamma   90.00
#
_symmetry.space_group_name_H-M   'P 1'
#
loop_
_entity.id
_entity.type
_entity.pdbx_description
1 polymer ?
#
loop_
_entity_poly.entity_id
_entity_poly.type
_entity_poly.pdbx_seq_one_letter_code
_entity_poly.pdbx_strand_id
1 'polypeptide(L)'
;MSSLIDNTVNRVALRMRITPVTARKYFSDDDVRALVHTTAASMAAEAPGAHLADLAPTHTVPVAAAGRTVAGLAIITELAASAGIELEHHELMHALNQTLSLLTEWGAAIEEAAWSEQASVSVHEAVIHRTVRELERGKTHLASGTAPLDGGDPEALARAFNSNITALSAEL
;
A
#
# COMPACT_ATOMS: atom_id res chain seq x y z
N MET A 1 1.99 11.19 16.72
CA MET A 1 1.08 12.27 16.26
C MET A 1 1.81 13.41 15.56
N SER A 2 2.96 13.90 16.07
CA SER A 2 3.78 14.94 15.37
C SER A 2 4.18 14.53 13.96
N SER A 3 4.58 13.27 13.74
CA SER A 3 5.08 12.80 12.44
C SER A 3 4.06 12.88 11.30
N LEU A 4 2.76 12.72 11.58
CA LEU A 4 1.72 12.70 10.54
C LEU A 4 1.41 14.12 10.03
N ILE A 5 1.37 15.08 10.95
CA ILE A 5 1.24 16.50 10.62
C ILE A 5 2.50 16.99 9.91
N ASP A 6 3.69 16.64 10.42
CA ASP A 6 4.96 17.08 9.83
C ASP A 6 5.14 16.53 8.39
N ASN A 7 4.76 15.27 8.14
CA ASN A 7 4.79 14.68 6.79
C ASN A 7 3.79 15.35 5.84
N THR A 8 2.57 15.62 6.31
CA THR A 8 1.54 16.32 5.52
C THR A 8 1.95 17.75 5.19
N VAL A 9 2.50 18.47 6.17
CA VAL A 9 3.03 19.84 6.00
C VAL A 9 4.16 19.86 4.97
N ASN A 10 5.08 18.90 5.02
CA ASN A 10 6.16 18.80 4.04
C ASN A 10 5.65 18.51 2.62
N ARG A 11 4.64 17.65 2.48
CA ARG A 11 4.00 17.36 1.19
C ARG A 11 3.31 18.59 0.59
N VAL A 12 2.60 19.36 1.41
CA VAL A 12 1.96 20.62 1.00
C VAL A 12 3.01 21.67 0.64
N ALA A 13 4.07 21.80 1.44
CA ALA A 13 5.19 22.70 1.18
C ALA A 13 5.84 22.44 -0.18
N LEU A 14 6.11 21.16 -0.50
CA LEU A 14 6.63 20.72 -1.80
C LEU A 14 5.66 21.06 -2.94
N ARG A 15 4.37 20.73 -2.79
CA ARG A 15 3.35 20.98 -3.84
C ARG A 15 3.16 22.46 -4.12
N MET A 16 3.17 23.29 -3.08
CA MET A 16 2.95 24.73 -3.18
C MET A 16 4.25 25.53 -3.41
N ARG A 17 5.42 24.87 -3.42
CA ARG A 17 6.74 25.49 -3.49
C ARG A 17 6.96 26.56 -2.41
N ILE A 18 6.49 26.29 -1.19
CA ILE A 18 6.65 27.14 -0.01
C ILE A 18 7.44 26.41 1.07
N THR A 19 7.87 27.12 2.12
CA THR A 19 8.56 26.48 3.25
C THR A 19 7.56 25.70 4.13
N PRO A 20 7.99 24.64 4.82
CA PRO A 20 7.16 23.93 5.80
C PRO A 20 6.57 24.86 6.88
N VAL A 21 7.35 25.88 7.29
CA VAL A 21 6.89 26.91 8.24
C VAL A 21 5.70 27.70 7.68
N THR A 22 5.75 28.07 6.41
CA THR A 22 4.65 28.77 5.74
C THR A 22 3.46 27.83 5.48
N ALA A 23 3.71 26.57 5.11
CA ALA A 23 2.66 25.57 4.94
C ALA A 23 1.89 25.32 6.26
N ARG A 24 2.59 25.28 7.40
CA ARG A 24 1.98 25.06 8.73
C ARG A 24 0.99 26.17 9.12
N LYS A 25 1.17 27.39 8.60
CA LYS A 25 0.24 28.52 8.83
C LYS A 25 -1.10 28.36 8.12
N TYR A 26 -1.19 27.45 7.13
CA TYR A 26 -2.44 27.15 6.42
C TYR A 26 -3.23 26.00 7.03
N PHE A 27 -2.69 25.31 8.05
CA PHE A 27 -3.42 24.26 8.77
C PHE A 27 -4.15 24.86 9.96
N SER A 28 -5.47 24.97 9.86
CA SER A 28 -6.34 25.22 11.00
C SER A 28 -6.53 23.96 11.86
N ASP A 29 -7.07 24.12 13.06
CA ASP A 29 -7.45 22.99 13.92
C ASP A 29 -8.49 22.08 13.25
N ASP A 30 -9.34 22.64 12.39
CA ASP A 30 -10.33 21.88 11.62
C ASP A 30 -9.67 21.06 10.49
N ASP A 31 -8.63 21.60 9.85
CA ASP A 31 -7.83 20.85 8.86
C ASP A 31 -7.08 19.68 9.50
N VAL A 32 -6.55 19.89 10.72
CA VAL A 32 -5.92 18.83 11.50
C VAL A 32 -6.94 17.77 11.90
N ARG A 33 -8.14 18.17 12.33
CA ARG A 33 -9.21 17.22 12.69
C ARG A 33 -9.67 16.41 11.48
N ALA A 34 -9.83 17.06 10.33
CA ALA A 34 -10.18 16.39 9.07
C ALA A 34 -9.11 15.38 8.65
N LEU A 35 -7.83 15.73 8.77
CA LEU A 35 -6.69 14.84 8.48
C LEU A 35 -6.66 13.62 9.40
N VAL A 36 -6.87 13.84 10.70
CA VAL A 36 -6.93 12.75 11.68
C VAL A 36 -8.11 11.83 11.37
N HIS A 37 -9.28 12.37 11.05
CA HIS A 37 -10.45 11.57 10.71
C HIS A 37 -10.25 10.75 9.43
N THR A 38 -9.70 11.34 8.37
CA THR A 38 -9.43 10.60 7.12
C THR A 38 -8.39 9.52 7.32
N THR A 39 -7.34 9.78 8.10
CA THR A 39 -6.33 8.78 8.43
C THR A 39 -6.94 7.65 9.27
N ALA A 40 -7.73 7.99 10.29
CA ALA A 40 -8.41 7.01 11.13
C ALA A 40 -9.40 6.14 10.34
N ALA A 41 -10.13 6.73 9.40
CA ALA A 41 -11.03 6.00 8.51
C ALA A 41 -10.27 5.02 7.61
N SER A 42 -9.17 5.45 6.99
CA SER A 42 -8.32 4.55 6.18
C SER A 42 -7.71 3.42 7.01
N MET A 43 -7.23 3.72 8.23
CA MET A 43 -6.73 2.69 9.16
C MET A 43 -7.84 1.73 9.60
N ALA A 44 -9.07 2.21 9.81
CA ALA A 44 -10.20 1.35 10.15
C ALA A 44 -10.57 0.45 8.97
N ALA A 45 -10.52 0.97 7.75
CA ALA A 45 -10.81 0.22 6.52
C ALA A 45 -9.77 -0.87 6.22
N GLU A 46 -8.53 -0.74 6.71
CA GLU A 46 -7.54 -1.84 6.71
C GLU A 46 -7.94 -3.02 7.62
N ALA A 47 -8.96 -2.86 8.47
CA ALA A 47 -9.41 -3.85 9.45
C ALA A 47 -8.26 -4.48 10.25
N PRO A 48 -7.42 -3.70 10.95
CA PRO A 48 -6.18 -4.19 11.56
C PRO A 48 -6.46 -5.31 12.55
N GLY A 49 -5.66 -6.37 12.49
CA GLY A 49 -5.83 -7.56 13.33
C GLY A 49 -6.89 -8.56 12.86
N ALA A 50 -7.74 -8.20 11.88
CA ALA A 50 -8.65 -9.16 11.25
C ALA A 50 -7.90 -10.08 10.27
N HIS A 51 -8.27 -11.36 10.27
CA HIS A 51 -7.91 -12.30 9.22
C HIS A 51 -8.72 -11.96 7.97
N LEU A 52 -8.05 -11.85 6.82
CA LEU A 52 -8.68 -11.40 5.57
C LEU A 52 -9.72 -12.41 5.06
N ALA A 53 -9.46 -13.71 5.28
CA ALA A 53 -10.38 -14.81 4.98
C ALA A 53 -11.74 -14.74 5.71
N ASP A 54 -11.84 -13.99 6.82
CA ASP A 54 -13.08 -13.88 7.61
C ASP A 54 -13.96 -12.69 7.16
N LEU A 55 -13.48 -11.86 6.25
CA LEU A 55 -14.22 -10.70 5.76
C LEU A 55 -15.17 -11.11 4.62
N ALA A 56 -16.13 -10.24 4.30
CA ALA A 56 -17.05 -10.45 3.17
C ALA A 56 -16.66 -9.54 2.00
N PRO A 57 -16.50 -10.03 0.76
CA PRO A 57 -16.08 -9.20 -0.36
C PRO A 57 -17.06 -8.06 -0.60
N THR A 58 -16.53 -6.85 -0.81
CA THR A 58 -17.33 -5.63 -1.00
C THR A 58 -17.02 -4.90 -2.30
N HIS A 59 -15.92 -5.25 -2.95
CA HIS A 59 -15.43 -4.57 -4.14
C HIS A 59 -15.09 -5.58 -5.23
N THR A 60 -15.10 -5.12 -6.47
CA THR A 60 -14.66 -5.89 -7.63
C THR A 60 -13.48 -5.20 -8.28
N VAL A 61 -12.48 -5.98 -8.69
CA VAL A 61 -11.26 -5.46 -9.30
C VAL A 61 -11.00 -6.21 -10.60
N PRO A 62 -10.65 -5.56 -11.72
CA PRO A 62 -10.34 -6.27 -12.95
C PRO A 62 -9.22 -7.30 -12.76
N VAL A 63 -9.35 -8.50 -13.33
CA VAL A 63 -8.34 -9.58 -13.20
C VAL A 63 -6.94 -9.10 -13.63
N ALA A 64 -6.86 -8.23 -14.65
CA ALA A 64 -5.60 -7.64 -15.09
C ALA A 64 -4.96 -6.68 -14.04
N ALA A 65 -5.76 -6.00 -13.22
CA ALA A 65 -5.27 -5.21 -12.10
C ALA A 65 -4.86 -6.10 -10.92
N ALA A 66 -5.62 -7.16 -10.65
CA ALA A 66 -5.28 -8.17 -9.64
C ALA A 66 -3.94 -8.87 -9.98
N GLY A 67 -3.73 -9.29 -11.22
CA GLY A 67 -2.47 -9.91 -11.65
C GLY A 67 -1.26 -8.97 -11.53
N ARG A 68 -1.43 -7.68 -11.88
CA ARG A 68 -0.40 -6.65 -11.64
C ARG A 68 -0.11 -6.47 -10.16
N THR A 69 -1.14 -6.58 -9.32
CA THR A 69 -1.02 -6.49 -7.87
C THR A 69 -0.21 -7.63 -7.28
N VAL A 70 -0.48 -8.87 -7.71
CA VAL A 70 0.32 -10.04 -7.32
C VAL A 70 1.79 -9.84 -7.71
N ALA A 71 2.07 -9.41 -8.94
CA ALA A 71 3.45 -9.14 -9.37
C ALA A 71 4.11 -8.05 -8.50
N GLY A 72 3.39 -6.96 -8.20
CA GLY A 72 3.88 -5.89 -7.34
C GLY A 72 4.20 -6.37 -5.92
N LEU A 73 3.33 -7.18 -5.32
CA LEU A 73 3.53 -7.74 -3.97
C LEU A 73 4.71 -8.72 -3.90
N ALA A 74 4.97 -9.49 -4.96
CA ALA A 74 6.16 -10.33 -5.05
C ALA A 74 7.44 -9.48 -4.99
N ILE A 75 7.50 -8.40 -5.77
CA ILE A 75 8.63 -7.46 -5.77
C ILE A 75 8.78 -6.78 -4.40
N ILE A 76 7.69 -6.40 -3.75
CA ILE A 76 7.73 -5.82 -2.39
C ILE A 76 8.26 -6.83 -1.37
N THR A 77 7.93 -8.11 -1.52
CA THR A 77 8.47 -9.19 -0.67
C THR A 77 9.99 -9.27 -0.80
N GLU A 78 10.51 -9.17 -2.02
CA GLU A 78 11.96 -9.08 -2.26
C GLU A 78 12.58 -7.81 -1.68
N LEU A 79 11.93 -6.66 -1.84
CA LEU A 79 12.38 -5.41 -1.23
C LEU A 79 12.42 -5.50 0.30
N ALA A 80 11.44 -6.14 0.92
CA ALA A 80 11.41 -6.38 2.35
C ALA A 80 12.54 -7.31 2.80
N ALA A 81 12.85 -8.35 2.02
CA ALA A 81 14.00 -9.22 2.27
C ALA A 81 15.32 -8.45 2.16
N SER A 82 15.50 -7.62 1.12
CA SER A 82 16.68 -6.78 0.92
C SER A 82 16.84 -5.71 2.02
N ALA A 83 15.75 -5.06 2.42
CA ALA A 83 15.77 -4.06 3.49
C ALA A 83 15.97 -4.68 4.87
N GLY A 84 15.54 -5.93 5.05
CA GLY A 84 15.49 -6.61 6.33
C GLY A 84 16.77 -7.35 6.73
N ILE A 85 17.88 -7.17 6.00
CA ILE A 85 19.18 -7.79 6.30
C ILE A 85 19.66 -7.45 7.73
N GLU A 86 19.35 -6.25 8.20
CA GLU A 86 19.74 -5.77 9.53
C GLU A 86 18.65 -5.90 10.60
N LEU A 87 17.47 -6.40 10.23
CA LEU A 87 16.34 -6.56 11.15
C LEU A 87 16.48 -7.82 12.00
N GLU A 88 15.90 -7.78 13.19
CA GLU A 88 15.70 -8.99 14.00
C GLU A 88 14.81 -9.99 13.26
N HIS A 89 15.06 -11.28 13.44
CA HIS A 89 14.40 -12.35 12.67
C HIS A 89 12.86 -12.25 12.71
N HIS A 90 12.30 -11.94 13.88
CA HIS A 90 10.85 -11.82 14.05
C HIS A 90 10.24 -10.62 13.29
N GLU A 91 10.97 -9.51 13.16
CA GLU A 91 10.52 -8.33 12.42
C GLU A 91 10.57 -8.59 10.91
N LEU A 92 11.65 -9.22 10.43
CA LEU A 92 11.76 -9.66 9.04
C LEU A 92 10.64 -10.65 8.69
N MET A 93 10.42 -11.67 9.51
CA MET A 93 9.35 -12.64 9.28
C MET A 93 7.97 -11.98 9.31
N HIS A 94 7.75 -11.00 10.19
CA HIS A 94 6.50 -10.23 10.19
C HIS A 94 6.31 -9.46 8.88
N ALA A 95 7.34 -8.75 8.40
CA ALA A 95 7.28 -7.99 7.15
C ALA A 95 7.00 -8.89 5.93
N LEU A 96 7.71 -10.02 5.83
CA LEU A 96 7.49 -11.01 4.76
C LEU A 96 6.09 -11.64 4.83
N ASN A 97 5.61 -11.96 6.03
CA ASN A 97 4.30 -12.58 6.19
C ASN A 97 3.15 -11.65 5.76
N GLN A 98 3.29 -10.33 5.93
CA GLN A 98 2.29 -9.37 5.46
C GLN A 98 2.11 -9.41 3.95
N THR A 99 3.21 -9.36 3.18
CA THR A 99 3.15 -9.37 1.72
C THR A 99 2.76 -10.75 1.18
N LEU A 100 3.24 -11.84 1.79
CA LEU A 100 2.84 -13.21 1.45
C LEU A 100 1.35 -13.47 1.71
N SER A 101 0.81 -12.97 2.82
CA SER A 101 -0.64 -13.10 3.09
C SER A 101 -1.46 -12.40 2.01
N LEU A 102 -1.07 -11.19 1.60
CA LEU A 102 -1.76 -10.47 0.52
C LEU A 102 -1.63 -11.18 -0.83
N LEU A 103 -0.45 -11.75 -1.13
CA LEU A 103 -0.26 -12.58 -2.33
C LEU A 103 -1.24 -13.76 -2.37
N THR A 104 -1.40 -14.46 -1.25
CA THR A 104 -2.34 -15.58 -1.14
C THR A 104 -3.79 -15.13 -1.35
N GLU A 105 -4.21 -14.02 -0.74
CA GLU A 105 -5.57 -13.50 -0.88
C GLU A 105 -5.89 -13.08 -2.32
N TRP A 106 -4.99 -12.34 -2.97
CA TRP A 106 -5.17 -11.99 -4.38
C TRP A 106 -5.13 -13.21 -5.30
N GLY A 107 -4.25 -14.17 -5.01
CA GLY A 107 -4.16 -15.42 -5.77
C GLY A 107 -5.44 -16.24 -5.69
N ALA A 108 -6.02 -16.39 -4.50
CA ALA A 108 -7.30 -17.06 -4.30
C ALA A 108 -8.45 -16.34 -5.03
N ALA A 109 -8.50 -15.01 -4.95
CA ALA A 109 -9.52 -14.23 -5.63
C ALA A 109 -9.43 -14.34 -7.17
N ILE A 110 -8.21 -14.42 -7.72
CA ILE A 110 -7.98 -14.66 -9.16
C ILE A 110 -8.40 -16.07 -9.56
N GLU A 111 -8.08 -17.08 -8.75
CA GLU A 111 -8.44 -18.47 -8.99
C GLU A 111 -9.96 -18.66 -9.01
N GLU A 112 -10.67 -18.11 -8.03
CA GLU A 112 -12.14 -18.15 -7.97
C GLU A 112 -12.77 -17.45 -9.18
N ALA A 113 -12.25 -16.28 -9.57
CA ALA A 113 -12.71 -15.58 -10.77
C ALA A 113 -12.48 -16.41 -12.04
N ALA A 114 -11.34 -17.12 -12.14
CA ALA A 114 -11.05 -17.99 -13.27
C ALA A 114 -12.00 -19.20 -13.31
N TRP A 115 -12.27 -19.83 -12.16
CA TRP A 115 -13.22 -20.94 -12.03
C TRP A 115 -14.64 -20.53 -12.44
N SER A 116 -15.03 -19.31 -12.06
CA SER A 116 -16.34 -18.73 -12.36
C SER A 116 -16.42 -18.00 -13.71
N GLU A 117 -15.37 -18.06 -14.53
CA GLU A 117 -15.25 -17.39 -15.85
C GLU A 117 -15.52 -15.86 -15.80
N GLN A 118 -15.12 -15.20 -14.71
CA GLN A 118 -15.32 -13.77 -14.49
C GLN A 118 -14.09 -12.94 -14.92
N ALA A 119 -14.35 -11.76 -15.48
CA ALA A 119 -13.31 -10.79 -15.86
C ALA A 119 -12.82 -9.91 -14.68
N SER A 120 -13.43 -10.06 -13.51
CA SER A 120 -13.14 -9.33 -12.28
C SER A 120 -13.05 -10.28 -11.09
N VAL A 121 -12.18 -9.96 -10.14
CA VAL A 121 -12.07 -10.64 -8.86
C VAL A 121 -12.92 -9.93 -7.81
N SER A 122 -13.55 -10.67 -6.91
CA SER A 122 -14.25 -10.12 -5.75
C SER A 122 -13.28 -10.04 -4.57
N VAL A 123 -13.15 -8.88 -3.94
CA VAL A 123 -12.18 -8.65 -2.86
C VAL A 123 -12.77 -7.85 -1.70
N HIS A 124 -12.18 -8.04 -0.53
CA HIS A 124 -12.45 -7.23 0.65
C HIS A 124 -11.82 -5.84 0.50
N GLU A 125 -12.53 -4.80 0.96
CA GLU A 125 -11.97 -3.44 1.04
C GLU A 125 -10.61 -3.42 1.77
N ALA A 126 -10.49 -4.19 2.85
CA ALA A 126 -9.27 -4.30 3.63
C ALA A 126 -8.09 -4.86 2.83
N VAL A 127 -8.31 -5.78 1.88
CA VAL A 127 -7.25 -6.27 0.99
C VAL A 127 -6.71 -5.12 0.14
N ILE A 128 -7.59 -4.28 -0.40
CA ILE A 128 -7.22 -3.13 -1.24
C ILE A 128 -6.38 -2.14 -0.42
N HIS A 129 -6.86 -1.69 0.75
CA HIS A 129 -6.11 -0.73 1.59
C HIS A 129 -4.76 -1.28 2.04
N ARG A 130 -4.72 -2.53 2.54
CA ARG A 130 -3.46 -3.16 2.98
C ARG A 130 -2.47 -3.28 1.82
N THR A 131 -2.96 -3.62 0.62
CA THR A 131 -2.13 -3.69 -0.59
C THR A 131 -1.58 -2.32 -0.98
N VAL A 132 -2.40 -1.28 -0.98
CA VAL A 132 -1.96 0.10 -1.25
C VAL A 132 -0.87 0.52 -0.26
N ARG A 133 -1.04 0.20 1.03
CA ARG A 133 -0.04 0.47 2.06
C ARG A 133 1.29 -0.24 1.79
N GLU A 134 1.27 -1.52 1.39
CA GLU A 134 2.50 -2.24 1.05
C GLU A 134 3.16 -1.70 -0.23
N LEU A 135 2.39 -1.26 -1.24
CA LEU A 135 2.92 -0.59 -2.43
C LEU A 135 3.61 0.75 -2.08
N GLU A 136 3.03 1.54 -1.18
CA GLU A 136 3.66 2.76 -0.66
C GLU A 136 4.93 2.48 0.15
N ARG A 137 4.93 1.37 0.92
CA ARG A 137 6.14 0.91 1.61
C ARG A 137 7.23 0.49 0.62
N GLY A 138 6.88 -0.25 -0.42
CA GLY A 138 7.80 -0.61 -1.51
C GLY A 138 8.42 0.62 -2.18
N LYS A 139 7.62 1.65 -2.47
CA LYS A 139 8.13 2.94 -2.98
C LYS A 139 9.12 3.59 -2.02
N THR A 140 8.86 3.52 -0.72
CA THR A 140 9.76 4.06 0.30
C THR A 140 11.10 3.34 0.29
N HIS A 141 11.11 2.00 0.18
CA HIS A 141 12.34 1.21 0.04
C HIS A 141 13.14 1.58 -1.21
N LEU A 142 12.48 1.71 -2.36
CA LEU A 142 13.14 2.14 -3.60
C LEU A 142 13.75 3.54 -3.45
N ALA A 143 13.04 4.47 -2.81
CA ALA A 143 13.53 5.82 -2.56
C ALA A 143 14.72 5.87 -1.58
N SER A 144 14.85 4.89 -0.67
CA SER A 144 16.02 4.74 0.20
C SER A 144 17.20 4.02 -0.46
N GLY A 145 17.10 3.67 -1.75
CA GLY A 145 18.15 2.97 -2.48
C GLY A 145 18.16 1.46 -2.26
N THR A 146 17.13 0.89 -1.63
CA THR A 146 16.94 -0.56 -1.57
C THR A 146 16.47 -1.06 -2.93
N ALA A 147 17.07 -2.14 -3.42
CA ALA A 147 16.68 -2.80 -4.65
C ALA A 147 16.16 -4.23 -4.38
N PRO A 148 15.28 -4.77 -5.24
CA PRO A 148 14.94 -6.19 -5.21
C PRO A 148 16.19 -7.07 -5.38
N LEU A 149 16.10 -8.32 -4.91
CA LEU A 149 17.24 -9.25 -4.96
C LEU A 149 17.58 -9.64 -6.41
N ASP A 150 16.56 -9.75 -7.27
CA ASP A 150 16.72 -10.02 -8.70
C ASP A 150 17.09 -8.78 -9.55
N GLY A 151 17.14 -7.59 -8.91
CA GLY A 151 17.45 -6.32 -9.54
C GLY A 151 16.22 -5.57 -10.05
N GLY A 152 16.35 -4.98 -11.25
CA GLY A 152 15.32 -4.13 -11.85
C GLY A 152 15.60 -2.62 -11.74
N ASP A 153 14.98 -1.85 -12.63
CA ASP A 153 15.08 -0.38 -12.64
C ASP A 153 14.20 0.21 -11.52
N PRO A 154 14.77 0.85 -10.47
CA PRO A 154 14.00 1.41 -9.36
C PRO A 154 12.95 2.43 -9.81
N GLU A 155 13.24 3.19 -10.87
CA GLU A 155 12.29 4.18 -11.36
C GLU A 155 11.11 3.52 -12.07
N ALA A 156 11.35 2.49 -12.88
CA ALA A 156 10.30 1.70 -13.52
C ALA A 156 9.40 1.03 -12.49
N LEU A 157 9.99 0.44 -11.44
CA LEU A 157 9.26 -0.18 -10.34
C LEU A 157 8.41 0.83 -9.58
N ALA A 158 8.96 1.98 -9.23
CA ALA A 158 8.20 3.04 -8.56
C ALA A 158 7.03 3.56 -9.41
N ARG A 159 7.22 3.69 -10.73
CA ARG A 159 6.13 4.02 -11.67
C ARG A 159 5.07 2.93 -11.72
N ALA A 160 5.46 1.66 -11.76
CA ALA A 160 4.53 0.54 -11.75
C ALA A 160 3.70 0.51 -10.46
N PHE A 161 4.32 0.71 -9.30
CA PHE A 161 3.62 0.80 -8.01
C PHE A 161 2.62 1.96 -7.99
N ASN A 162 3.00 3.15 -8.47
CA ASN A 162 2.07 4.29 -8.56
C ASN A 162 0.87 4.02 -9.46
N SER A 163 1.10 3.39 -10.61
CA SER A 163 0.02 2.99 -11.53
C SER A 163 -0.93 2.00 -10.87
N ASN A 164 -0.39 1.04 -10.11
CA ASN A 164 -1.20 0.06 -9.41
C ASN A 164 -1.98 0.67 -8.23
N ILE A 165 -1.36 1.51 -7.42
CA ILE A 165 -2.03 2.27 -6.36
C ILE A 165 -3.20 3.08 -6.93
N THR A 166 -2.97 3.76 -8.06
CA THR A 166 -4.02 4.56 -8.73
C THR A 166 -5.18 3.68 -9.19
N ALA A 167 -4.88 2.52 -9.78
CA ALA A 167 -5.91 1.58 -10.22
C ALA A 167 -6.71 1.03 -9.03
N LEU A 168 -6.04 0.55 -7.99
CA LEU A 168 -6.70 -0.01 -6.80
C LEU A 168 -7.52 1.03 -6.03
N SER A 169 -7.01 2.26 -5.91
CA SER A 169 -7.73 3.33 -5.22
C SER A 169 -8.95 3.83 -5.99
N ALA A 170 -9.04 3.56 -7.29
CA ALA A 170 -10.22 3.90 -8.09
C ALA A 170 -11.39 2.93 -7.86
N GLU A 171 -11.12 1.79 -7.21
CA GLU A 171 -12.12 0.76 -6.87
C GLU A 171 -12.65 0.93 -5.42
N LEU A 172 -12.24 1.99 -4.71
CA LEU A 172 -12.71 2.38 -3.36
C LEU A 172 -13.64 3.60 -3.44
#